data_AF-A0A8S2ZQ51-F1
#
_entry.id   AF-A0A8S2ZQ51-F1
#
_cell.length_a   1.000
_cell.length_b   1.000
_cell.length_c   1.000
_cell.angle_alpha   90.00
_cell.angle_beta   90.00
_cell.angle_gamma   90.00
#
_symmetry.space_group_name_H-M   'P 1'
#
loop_
_entity.id
_entity.type
_entity.pdbx_description
1 polymer ?
#
loop_
_entity_poly.entity_id
_entity_poly.type
_entity_poly.pdbx_seq_one_letter_code
_entity_poly.pdbx_strand_id
1 'polypeptide(L)'
;SEPKQGINQIVKLWGKLMLQYYGKQHIKELKDLHRDFYVSKLGYYTDTGAYYWYHTESNLTYEQTFIKLKQYHVNERIPIQYYELDSYWYYKQNNYTGEHGGIMLYEPRPDVFPNGIDGLQRDVLHTPLIVHHKYYSTDNLYQNTYRFVNGSVGGVSLPLDQTFFNKIFSQVKQWGVEILIQDWLSSVYEDMPESSWDVQTAREYHIHLAQGAKQAGVKIIYCMPLNPDIMETLENTQVHYMRVSDDYSENINQ
;
A
#
# COMPACT_ATOMS: atom_id res chain seq x y z
N SER A 1 40.62 12.81 -14.57
CA SER A 1 39.40 13.15 -13.81
C SER A 1 38.78 11.86 -13.27
N GLU A 2 39.23 11.39 -12.10
CA GLU A 2 38.70 10.17 -11.47
C GLU A 2 38.22 10.41 -10.02
N PRO A 3 36.99 10.93 -9.82
CA PRO A 3 36.34 10.89 -8.50
C PRO A 3 35.19 9.88 -8.42
N LYS A 4 34.77 9.27 -9.54
CA LYS A 4 33.49 8.53 -9.63
C LYS A 4 33.52 7.09 -9.11
N GLN A 5 34.69 6.50 -8.85
CA GLN A 5 34.79 5.11 -8.38
C GLN A 5 34.67 4.96 -6.85
N GLY A 6 35.20 5.92 -6.08
CA GLY A 6 35.23 5.84 -4.61
C GLY A 6 33.86 5.98 -3.94
N ILE A 7 33.07 7.00 -4.29
CA ILE A 7 31.75 7.24 -3.67
C ILE A 7 30.80 6.06 -3.91
N ASN A 8 30.76 5.55 -5.15
CA ASN A 8 29.92 4.40 -5.49
C ASN A 8 30.31 3.12 -4.73
N GLN A 9 31.61 2.91 -4.50
CA GLN A 9 32.07 1.79 -3.67
C GLN A 9 31.67 1.95 -2.21
N ILE A 10 31.79 3.16 -1.65
CA ILE A 10 31.41 3.45 -0.26
C ILE A 10 29.91 3.22 -0.07
N VAL A 11 29.05 3.73 -0.97
CA VAL A 11 27.59 3.54 -0.88
C VAL A 11 27.22 2.05 -0.96
N LYS A 12 27.85 1.29 -1.86
CA LYS A 12 27.64 -0.17 -1.97
C LYS A 12 28.10 -0.91 -0.72
N LEU A 13 29.25 -0.55 -0.15
CA LEU A 13 29.78 -1.16 1.06
C LEU A 13 28.87 -0.87 2.26
N TRP A 14 28.44 0.38 2.41
CA TRP A 14 27.51 0.79 3.45
C TRP A 14 26.19 0.02 3.34
N GLY A 15 25.60 -0.06 2.14
CA GLY A 15 24.38 -0.84 1.92
C GLY A 15 24.55 -2.32 2.29
N LYS A 16 25.67 -2.94 1.91
CA LYS A 16 25.98 -4.33 2.31
C LYS A 16 26.11 -4.48 3.83
N LEU A 17 26.78 -3.54 4.49
CA LEU A 17 26.95 -3.55 5.94
C LEU A 17 25.59 -3.43 6.66
N MET A 18 24.72 -2.52 6.21
CA MET A 18 23.39 -2.35 6.77
C MET A 18 22.56 -3.63 6.62
N LEU A 19 22.52 -4.21 5.42
CA LEU A 19 21.83 -5.49 5.18
C LEU A 19 22.36 -6.61 6.09
N GLN A 20 23.68 -6.71 6.25
CA GLN A 20 24.30 -7.70 7.14
C GLN A 20 23.97 -7.45 8.61
N TYR A 21 24.01 -6.20 9.07
CA TYR A 21 23.71 -5.84 10.45
C TYR A 21 22.26 -6.18 10.83
N TYR A 22 21.32 -5.92 9.92
CA TYR A 22 19.89 -6.21 10.11
C TYR A 22 19.50 -7.65 9.69
N GLY A 23 20.44 -8.46 9.21
CA GLY A 23 20.17 -9.83 8.75
C GLY A 23 19.23 -9.92 7.54
N LYS A 24 19.13 -8.84 6.75
CA LYS A 24 18.27 -8.77 5.55
C LYS A 24 19.06 -9.24 4.32
N GLN A 25 18.51 -10.24 3.61
CA GLN A 25 19.11 -10.71 2.36
C GLN A 25 18.89 -9.70 1.23
N HIS A 26 19.89 -9.54 0.36
CA HIS A 26 19.75 -8.69 -0.80
C HIS A 26 18.82 -9.34 -1.83
N ILE A 27 17.92 -8.57 -2.46
CA ILE A 27 16.89 -9.10 -3.38
C ILE A 27 17.45 -9.94 -4.54
N LYS A 28 18.65 -9.60 -5.04
CA LYS A 28 19.38 -10.39 -6.06
C LYS A 28 19.77 -11.80 -5.62
N GLU A 29 19.81 -12.06 -4.33
CA GLU A 29 20.10 -13.37 -3.76
C GLU A 29 18.81 -14.20 -3.57
N LEU A 30 17.64 -13.56 -3.66
CA LEU A 30 16.35 -14.24 -3.68
C LEU A 30 16.16 -14.90 -5.05
N LYS A 31 16.24 -16.23 -5.08
CA LYS A 31 16.18 -17.06 -6.29
C LYS A 31 14.89 -16.91 -7.11
N ASP A 32 13.87 -16.26 -6.56
CA ASP A 32 12.49 -16.28 -7.06
C ASP A 32 11.92 -14.91 -7.47
N LEU A 33 12.74 -13.86 -7.66
CA LEU A 33 12.22 -12.54 -8.03
C LEU A 33 11.35 -12.60 -9.31
N HIS A 34 11.80 -13.33 -10.33
CA HIS A 34 11.04 -13.53 -11.58
C HIS A 34 9.87 -14.52 -11.44
N ARG A 35 9.72 -15.19 -10.30
CA ARG A 35 8.55 -16.01 -9.98
C ARG A 35 7.47 -15.22 -9.24
N ASP A 36 7.81 -14.05 -8.70
CA ASP A 36 6.82 -13.20 -8.04
C ASP A 36 5.83 -12.65 -9.07
N PHE A 37 4.53 -12.85 -8.83
CA PHE A 37 3.50 -12.50 -9.82
C PHE A 37 3.52 -11.01 -10.14
N TYR A 38 3.85 -10.17 -9.16
CA TYR A 38 3.80 -8.73 -9.29
C TYR A 38 4.75 -8.18 -10.36
N VAL A 39 5.93 -8.79 -10.53
CA VAL A 39 6.93 -8.35 -11.51
C VAL A 39 7.02 -9.26 -12.74
N SER A 40 6.27 -10.37 -12.76
CA SER A 40 6.36 -11.39 -13.82
C SER A 40 5.07 -11.58 -14.62
N LYS A 41 3.97 -10.94 -14.20
CA LYS A 41 2.65 -11.07 -14.83
C LYS A 41 2.07 -9.70 -15.17
N LEU A 42 1.08 -9.69 -16.05
CA LEU A 42 0.33 -8.50 -16.39
C LEU A 42 -0.79 -8.29 -15.34
N GLY A 43 -0.79 -7.13 -14.70
CA GLY A 43 -1.83 -6.72 -13.75
C GLY A 43 -2.75 -5.64 -14.31
N TYR A 44 -3.90 -5.46 -13.67
CA TYR A 44 -4.83 -4.37 -13.95
C TYR A 44 -4.97 -3.46 -12.73
N TYR A 45 -4.69 -2.16 -12.92
CA TYR A 45 -4.69 -1.15 -11.87
C TYR A 45 -5.87 -0.21 -11.98
N THR A 46 -6.33 0.30 -10.84
CA THR A 46 -7.37 1.33 -10.73
C THR A 46 -6.90 2.57 -9.97
N ASP A 47 -5.59 2.72 -9.84
CA ASP A 47 -4.84 3.82 -9.22
C ASP A 47 -4.77 5.07 -10.15
N THR A 48 -4.25 6.18 -9.63
CA THR A 48 -4.17 7.49 -10.27
C THR A 48 -3.66 7.43 -11.71
N GLY A 49 -4.50 7.91 -12.63
CA GLY A 49 -4.27 7.88 -14.08
C GLY A 49 -4.84 6.67 -14.80
N ALA A 50 -5.37 5.67 -14.08
CA ALA A 50 -6.12 4.57 -14.67
C ALA A 50 -7.54 5.00 -15.07
N TYR A 51 -8.15 4.28 -16.02
CA TYR A 51 -9.47 4.60 -16.55
C TYR A 51 -10.60 4.55 -15.49
N TYR A 52 -10.51 3.59 -14.54
CA TYR A 52 -11.51 3.43 -13.46
C TYR A 52 -11.07 4.02 -12.12
N TRP A 53 -10.10 4.94 -12.13
CA TRP A 53 -9.76 5.69 -10.92
C TRP A 53 -10.90 6.65 -10.56
N TYR A 54 -11.56 6.44 -9.42
CA TYR A 54 -12.81 7.14 -9.01
C TYR A 54 -13.95 7.15 -10.05
N HIS A 55 -13.94 6.19 -10.98
CA HIS A 55 -14.93 6.04 -12.03
C HIS A 55 -15.36 4.58 -12.17
N THR A 56 -16.65 4.37 -12.44
CA THR A 56 -17.22 3.05 -12.76
C THR A 56 -17.81 3.07 -14.17
N GLU A 57 -18.17 1.89 -14.67
CA GLU A 57 -19.12 1.78 -15.77
C GLU A 57 -20.43 2.50 -15.42
N SER A 58 -21.04 3.13 -16.43
CA SER A 58 -22.21 3.99 -16.22
C SER A 58 -23.35 3.25 -15.50
N ASN A 59 -23.83 3.84 -14.39
CA ASN A 59 -24.88 3.30 -13.53
C ASN A 59 -24.55 1.94 -12.85
N LEU A 60 -23.27 1.59 -12.75
CA LEU A 60 -22.83 0.37 -12.05
C LEU A 60 -22.00 0.70 -10.81
N THR A 61 -22.01 -0.23 -9.85
CA THR A 61 -21.03 -0.25 -8.76
C THR A 61 -19.66 -0.66 -9.27
N TYR A 62 -18.62 -0.52 -8.44
CA TYR A 62 -17.30 -1.05 -8.75
C TYR A 62 -17.32 -2.57 -8.87
N GLU A 63 -18.03 -3.28 -7.98
CA GLU A 63 -18.17 -4.74 -8.09
C GLU A 63 -18.71 -5.17 -9.45
N GLN A 64 -19.78 -4.54 -9.92
CA GLN A 64 -20.38 -4.79 -11.22
C GLN A 64 -19.45 -4.42 -12.38
N THR A 65 -18.68 -3.34 -12.22
CA THR A 65 -17.63 -2.93 -13.17
C THR A 65 -16.54 -4.00 -13.27
N PHE A 66 -16.04 -4.52 -12.15
CA PHE A 66 -15.04 -5.59 -12.14
C PHE A 66 -15.57 -6.92 -12.72
N ILE A 67 -16.85 -7.24 -12.53
CA ILE A 67 -17.49 -8.39 -13.19
C ILE A 67 -17.40 -8.23 -14.72
N LYS A 68 -17.78 -7.07 -15.25
CA LYS A 68 -17.69 -6.79 -16.69
C LYS A 68 -16.25 -6.76 -17.19
N LEU A 69 -15.33 -6.15 -16.44
CA LEU A 69 -13.91 -6.11 -16.79
C LEU A 69 -13.30 -7.50 -16.85
N LYS A 70 -13.57 -8.35 -15.86
CA LYS A 70 -13.10 -9.73 -15.85
C LYS A 70 -13.64 -10.50 -17.06
N GLN A 71 -14.93 -10.37 -17.37
CA GLN A 71 -15.54 -10.96 -18.56
C GLN A 71 -14.87 -10.46 -19.84
N TYR A 72 -14.64 -9.16 -19.96
CA TYR A 72 -13.93 -8.56 -21.09
C TYR A 72 -12.52 -9.11 -21.25
N HIS A 73 -11.72 -9.13 -20.18
CA HIS A 73 -10.36 -9.68 -20.21
C HIS A 73 -10.34 -11.15 -20.65
N VAL A 74 -11.30 -11.96 -20.20
CA VAL A 74 -11.42 -13.36 -20.61
C VAL A 74 -11.81 -13.48 -22.09
N ASN A 75 -12.83 -12.74 -22.54
CA ASN A 75 -13.34 -12.81 -23.91
C ASN A 75 -12.31 -12.34 -24.93
N GLU A 76 -11.61 -11.24 -24.63
CA GLU A 76 -10.56 -10.67 -25.49
C GLU A 76 -9.20 -11.33 -25.29
N ARG A 77 -9.10 -12.35 -24.43
CA ARG A 77 -7.87 -13.10 -24.13
C ARG A 77 -6.73 -12.19 -23.65
N ILE A 78 -7.06 -11.14 -22.90
CA ILE A 78 -6.08 -10.27 -22.26
C ILE A 78 -5.58 -11.00 -21.01
N PRO A 79 -4.27 -11.29 -20.89
CA PRO A 79 -3.76 -12.18 -19.86
C PRO A 79 -3.56 -11.47 -18.51
N ILE A 80 -4.60 -10.80 -18.00
CA ILE A 80 -4.56 -10.20 -16.66
C ILE A 80 -4.49 -11.32 -15.61
N GLN A 81 -3.53 -11.22 -14.70
CA GLN A 81 -3.21 -12.24 -13.70
C GLN A 81 -3.29 -11.73 -12.27
N TYR A 82 -3.53 -10.43 -12.07
CA TYR A 82 -3.83 -9.84 -10.77
C TYR A 82 -4.53 -8.51 -10.97
N TYR A 83 -5.26 -8.07 -9.94
CA TYR A 83 -5.99 -6.80 -9.92
C TYR A 83 -5.57 -5.99 -8.71
N GLU A 84 -5.71 -4.68 -8.83
CA GLU A 84 -5.50 -3.71 -7.76
C GLU A 84 -6.79 -2.91 -7.52
N LEU A 85 -7.10 -2.65 -6.24
CA LEU A 85 -8.22 -1.82 -5.79
C LEU A 85 -7.70 -0.58 -5.05
N ASP A 86 -7.84 0.58 -5.69
CA ASP A 86 -7.29 1.83 -5.18
C ASP A 86 -8.15 2.43 -4.05
N SER A 87 -7.93 3.69 -3.69
CA SER A 87 -8.41 4.38 -2.50
C SER A 87 -9.92 4.68 -2.45
N TYR A 88 -10.75 4.18 -3.37
CA TYR A 88 -12.17 4.53 -3.48
C TYR A 88 -13.13 3.64 -2.65
N TRP A 89 -12.67 2.49 -2.16
CA TRP A 89 -13.57 1.44 -1.64
C TRP A 89 -13.80 1.41 -0.13
N TYR A 90 -13.06 2.18 0.65
CA TYR A 90 -13.22 2.31 2.11
C TYR A 90 -13.64 3.72 2.52
N TYR A 91 -13.97 3.91 3.80
CA TYR A 91 -14.43 5.19 4.33
C TYR A 91 -13.25 6.09 4.71
N LYS A 92 -13.28 7.33 4.20
CA LYS A 92 -12.31 8.40 4.47
C LYS A 92 -12.99 9.67 4.96
N GLN A 93 -12.21 10.55 5.59
CA GLN A 93 -12.67 11.84 6.13
C GLN A 93 -13.38 12.71 5.10
N ASN A 94 -13.00 12.60 3.83
CA ASN A 94 -13.59 13.37 2.74
C ASN A 94 -14.07 12.49 1.58
N ASN A 95 -14.93 11.51 1.88
CA ASN A 95 -15.58 10.67 0.86
C ASN A 95 -16.33 11.45 -0.24
N TYR A 96 -16.54 12.75 -0.08
CA TYR A 96 -17.24 13.62 -1.04
C TYR A 96 -16.32 14.33 -2.04
N THR A 97 -15.02 14.51 -1.76
CA THR A 97 -14.08 15.23 -2.66
C THR A 97 -13.08 14.34 -3.38
N GLY A 98 -13.21 13.01 -3.29
CA GLY A 98 -12.37 12.08 -4.04
C GLY A 98 -11.20 11.48 -3.24
N GLU A 99 -9.99 11.64 -3.77
CA GLU A 99 -8.77 10.95 -3.34
C GLU A 99 -8.34 11.25 -1.89
N HIS A 100 -8.40 12.51 -1.50
CA HIS A 100 -7.79 13.03 -0.28
C HIS A 100 -8.46 12.58 1.04
N GLY A 101 -7.72 12.77 2.14
CA GLY A 101 -8.16 12.49 3.51
C GLY A 101 -7.78 11.08 3.98
N GLY A 102 -7.54 10.97 5.28
CA GLY A 102 -7.15 9.72 5.94
C GLY A 102 -8.28 8.70 6.06
N ILE A 103 -7.90 7.45 6.32
CA ILE A 103 -8.87 6.36 6.59
C ILE A 103 -9.65 6.68 7.87
N MET A 104 -10.98 6.68 7.77
CA MET A 104 -11.88 6.68 8.93
C MET A 104 -12.24 5.27 9.37
N LEU A 105 -12.55 4.40 8.40
CA LEU A 105 -12.90 3.00 8.59
C LEU A 105 -12.42 2.20 7.38
N TYR A 106 -11.50 1.27 7.62
CA TYR A 106 -10.92 0.41 6.58
C TYR A 106 -11.80 -0.82 6.35
N GLU A 107 -13.02 -0.60 5.87
CA GLU A 107 -14.00 -1.65 5.57
C GLU A 107 -14.60 -1.41 4.17
N PRO A 108 -14.93 -2.45 3.39
CA PRO A 108 -15.56 -2.30 2.09
C PRO A 108 -16.91 -1.59 2.23
N ARG A 109 -17.07 -0.53 1.45
CA ARG A 109 -18.33 0.21 1.34
C ARG A 109 -19.37 -0.63 0.60
N PRO A 110 -20.56 -0.91 1.17
CA PRO A 110 -21.59 -1.71 0.51
C PRO A 110 -22.14 -1.08 -0.78
N ASP A 111 -22.05 0.25 -0.94
CA ASP A 111 -22.43 0.94 -2.18
C ASP A 111 -21.38 0.81 -3.30
N VAL A 112 -20.16 0.38 -2.97
CA VAL A 112 -19.05 0.14 -3.90
C VAL A 112 -18.89 -1.35 -4.20
N PHE A 113 -18.85 -2.17 -3.15
CA PHE A 113 -18.75 -3.62 -3.17
C PHE A 113 -19.89 -4.26 -2.33
N PRO A 114 -21.10 -4.42 -2.90
CA PRO A 114 -22.26 -4.92 -2.17
C PRO A 114 -22.07 -6.30 -1.53
N ASN A 115 -21.22 -7.15 -2.11
CA ASN A 115 -20.92 -8.49 -1.60
C ASN A 115 -19.55 -8.56 -0.91
N GLY A 116 -18.91 -7.41 -0.64
CA GLY A 116 -17.58 -7.34 -0.05
C GLY A 116 -16.45 -7.70 -1.02
N ILE A 117 -15.22 -7.39 -0.62
CA ILE A 117 -14.03 -7.71 -1.41
C ILE A 117 -13.77 -9.22 -1.43
N ASP A 118 -14.08 -9.94 -0.34
CA ASP A 118 -14.01 -11.40 -0.31
C ASP A 118 -15.00 -12.03 -1.29
N GLY A 119 -16.20 -11.45 -1.45
CA GLY A 119 -17.16 -11.86 -2.47
C GLY A 119 -16.62 -11.64 -3.88
N LEU A 120 -16.11 -10.45 -4.17
CA LEU A 120 -15.44 -10.15 -5.44
C LEU A 120 -14.31 -11.14 -5.74
N GLN A 121 -13.47 -11.44 -4.76
CA GLN A 121 -12.33 -12.33 -4.93
C GLN A 121 -12.76 -13.78 -5.14
N ARG A 122 -13.72 -14.26 -4.34
CA ARG A 122 -14.23 -15.64 -4.34
C ARG A 122 -15.07 -15.95 -5.57
N ASP A 123 -15.84 -14.99 -6.08
CA ASP A 123 -16.87 -15.25 -7.09
C ASP A 123 -16.52 -14.67 -8.48
N VAL A 124 -15.54 -13.77 -8.57
CA VAL A 124 -15.22 -13.04 -9.81
C VAL A 124 -13.74 -13.14 -10.21
N LEU A 125 -12.82 -12.67 -9.36
CA LEU A 125 -11.44 -12.41 -9.79
C LEU A 125 -10.60 -13.70 -9.87
N HIS A 126 -10.62 -14.52 -8.82
CA HIS A 126 -9.83 -15.76 -8.71
C HIS A 126 -8.34 -15.60 -9.04
N THR A 127 -7.77 -14.43 -8.76
CA THR A 127 -6.37 -14.07 -9.04
C THR A 127 -5.84 -13.26 -7.87
N PRO A 128 -4.51 -13.19 -7.63
CA PRO A 128 -3.95 -12.31 -6.61
C PRO A 128 -4.56 -10.91 -6.63
N LEU A 129 -4.84 -10.38 -5.44
CA LEU A 129 -5.44 -9.07 -5.24
C LEU A 129 -4.47 -8.16 -4.50
N ILE A 130 -4.41 -6.91 -4.95
CA ILE A 130 -3.67 -5.82 -4.34
C ILE A 130 -4.70 -4.79 -3.86
N VAL A 131 -4.50 -4.21 -2.68
CA VAL A 131 -5.39 -3.15 -2.18
C VAL A 131 -4.60 -1.97 -1.63
N HIS A 132 -5.13 -0.78 -1.84
CA HIS A 132 -4.60 0.47 -1.32
C HIS A 132 -4.94 0.67 0.17
N HIS A 133 -3.95 1.10 0.96
CA HIS A 133 -4.04 1.57 2.34
C HIS A 133 -3.28 2.89 2.49
N LYS A 134 -3.56 3.70 3.52
CA LYS A 134 -2.89 4.98 3.79
C LYS A 134 -2.84 5.29 5.29
N TYR A 135 -2.44 6.50 5.67
CA TYR A 135 -2.58 6.98 7.04
C TYR A 135 -4.06 7.06 7.48
N TYR A 136 -4.30 7.12 8.79
CA TYR A 136 -5.64 7.25 9.34
C TYR A 136 -6.01 8.71 9.59
N SER A 137 -7.30 9.02 9.51
CA SER A 137 -7.82 10.32 9.90
C SER A 137 -7.79 10.49 11.42
N THR A 138 -7.72 11.74 11.91
CA THR A 138 -7.84 12.04 13.34
C THR A 138 -9.24 11.78 13.92
N ASP A 139 -10.25 11.57 13.07
CA ASP A 139 -11.61 11.16 13.45
C ASP A 139 -11.91 9.68 13.11
N ASN A 140 -10.88 8.87 12.91
CA ASN A 140 -11.06 7.45 12.62
C ASN A 140 -11.78 6.69 13.76
N LEU A 141 -12.58 5.70 13.39
CA LEU A 141 -13.44 4.98 14.33
C LEU A 141 -12.67 4.01 15.24
N TYR A 142 -11.42 3.70 14.89
CA TYR A 142 -10.58 2.74 15.60
C TYR A 142 -9.93 3.32 16.88
N GLN A 143 -9.81 4.65 17.00
CA GLN A 143 -9.21 5.29 18.19
C GLN A 143 -9.98 5.03 19.49
N ASN A 144 -11.25 4.62 19.40
CA ASN A 144 -12.06 4.24 20.56
C ASN A 144 -11.61 2.90 21.18
N THR A 145 -10.84 2.09 20.46
CA THR A 145 -10.45 0.72 20.86
C THR A 145 -8.94 0.54 20.90
N TYR A 146 -8.20 1.17 19.98
CA TYR A 146 -6.77 1.00 19.82
C TYR A 146 -6.02 2.31 20.06
N ARG A 147 -4.74 2.20 20.40
CA ARG A 147 -3.88 3.38 20.58
C ARG A 147 -3.52 3.99 19.22
N PHE A 148 -3.88 5.27 19.08
CA PHE A 148 -3.47 6.14 17.98
C PHE A 148 -2.74 7.37 18.52
N VAL A 149 -1.88 7.96 17.69
CA VAL A 149 -1.29 9.27 17.92
C VAL A 149 -1.77 10.19 16.80
N ASN A 150 -2.44 11.27 17.17
CA ASN A 150 -2.89 12.31 16.24
C ASN A 150 -1.77 13.33 16.07
N GLY A 151 -1.50 13.72 14.82
CA GLY A 151 -0.56 14.81 14.52
C GLY A 151 -1.10 16.17 14.97
N SER A 152 -0.20 17.10 15.32
CA SER A 152 -0.61 18.42 15.83
C SER A 152 -1.24 19.33 14.78
N VAL A 153 -0.91 19.14 13.50
CA VAL A 153 -1.44 19.93 12.38
C VAL A 153 -2.83 19.44 11.92
N GLY A 154 -3.26 18.28 12.43
CA GLY A 154 -4.56 17.67 12.14
C GLY A 154 -4.59 16.87 10.83
N GLY A 155 -5.58 16.01 10.66
CA GLY A 155 -5.80 15.21 9.44
C GLY A 155 -5.06 13.87 9.39
N VAL A 156 -3.86 13.78 9.97
CA VAL A 156 -3.09 12.53 10.08
C VAL A 156 -3.11 11.96 11.49
N SER A 157 -3.31 10.65 11.57
CA SER A 157 -3.27 9.83 12.77
C SER A 157 -2.58 8.52 12.48
N LEU A 158 -1.68 8.10 13.37
CA LEU A 158 -0.92 6.86 13.24
C LEU A 158 -1.33 5.85 14.31
N PRO A 159 -1.69 4.61 13.93
CA PRO A 159 -1.85 3.52 14.88
C PRO A 159 -0.49 3.09 15.41
N LEU A 160 -0.33 3.06 16.74
CA LEU A 160 0.87 2.57 17.42
C LEU A 160 0.63 1.25 18.17
N ASP A 161 -0.52 0.60 17.93
CA ASP A 161 -0.88 -0.66 18.57
C ASP A 161 -0.63 -1.85 17.62
N GLN A 162 0.21 -2.80 18.01
CA GLN A 162 0.44 -4.02 17.22
C GLN A 162 -0.86 -4.82 17.00
N THR A 163 -1.76 -4.86 17.99
CA THR A 163 -3.00 -5.62 17.89
C THR A 163 -3.96 -5.05 16.84
N PHE A 164 -3.87 -3.73 16.61
CA PHE A 164 -4.59 -3.07 15.52
C PHE A 164 -4.12 -3.60 14.15
N PHE A 165 -2.82 -3.59 13.90
CA PHE A 165 -2.29 -4.11 12.64
C PHE A 165 -2.56 -5.60 12.46
N ASN A 166 -2.55 -6.39 13.54
CA ASN A 166 -2.94 -7.79 13.48
C ASN A 166 -4.41 -7.94 13.02
N LYS A 167 -5.34 -7.10 13.52
CA LYS A 167 -6.74 -7.07 13.03
C LYS A 167 -6.77 -6.73 11.54
N ILE A 168 -6.16 -5.61 11.15
CA ILE A 168 -6.21 -5.10 9.76
C ILE A 168 -5.65 -6.14 8.79
N PHE A 169 -4.48 -6.71 9.07
CA PHE A 169 -3.88 -7.69 8.17
C PHE A 169 -4.59 -9.05 8.18
N SER A 170 -5.19 -9.47 9.30
CA SER A 170 -6.05 -10.67 9.33
C SER A 170 -7.27 -10.49 8.41
N GLN A 171 -7.90 -9.32 8.46
CA GLN A 171 -9.03 -8.96 7.61
C GLN A 171 -8.64 -8.84 6.13
N VAL A 172 -7.53 -8.15 5.83
CA VAL A 172 -6.98 -8.06 4.48
C VAL A 172 -6.71 -9.46 3.90
N LYS A 173 -6.16 -10.37 4.71
CA LYS A 173 -5.94 -11.75 4.27
C LYS A 173 -7.24 -12.53 4.04
N GLN A 174 -8.28 -12.30 4.86
CA GLN A 174 -9.60 -12.91 4.67
C GLN A 174 -10.25 -12.51 3.34
N TRP A 175 -9.99 -11.29 2.86
CA TRP A 175 -10.40 -10.86 1.53
C TRP A 175 -9.62 -11.51 0.37
N GLY A 176 -8.59 -12.31 0.67
CA GLY A 176 -7.73 -12.95 -0.32
C GLY A 176 -6.68 -12.04 -0.93
N VAL A 177 -6.34 -10.93 -0.25
CA VAL A 177 -5.28 -10.02 -0.66
C VAL A 177 -3.90 -10.65 -0.45
N GLU A 178 -3.00 -10.44 -1.41
CA GLU A 178 -1.60 -10.88 -1.35
C GLU A 178 -0.63 -9.72 -1.14
N ILE A 179 -1.02 -8.51 -1.54
CA ILE A 179 -0.19 -7.30 -1.42
C ILE A 179 -1.05 -6.12 -0.94
N LEU A 180 -0.55 -5.38 0.04
CA LEU A 180 -1.12 -4.11 0.47
C LEU A 180 -0.18 -2.97 0.06
N ILE A 181 -0.72 -1.94 -0.60
CA ILE A 181 0.01 -0.71 -0.88
C ILE A 181 -0.14 0.19 0.33
N GLN A 182 0.97 0.47 1.03
CA GLN A 182 1.01 1.53 2.03
C GLN A 182 1.34 2.84 1.32
N ASP A 183 0.30 3.64 1.12
CA ASP A 183 0.32 4.89 0.37
C ASP A 183 0.43 6.12 1.28
N TRP A 184 0.64 7.28 0.64
CA TRP A 184 0.71 8.60 1.25
C TRP A 184 1.73 8.64 2.41
N LEU A 185 2.86 7.96 2.25
CA LEU A 185 3.92 7.93 3.25
C LEU A 185 4.54 9.31 3.47
N SER A 186 4.70 10.10 2.40
CA SER A 186 5.18 11.49 2.52
C SER A 186 4.28 12.33 3.44
N SER A 187 2.95 12.20 3.33
CA SER A 187 2.00 12.90 4.22
C SER A 187 2.18 12.57 5.69
N VAL A 188 2.68 11.38 6.05
CA VAL A 188 2.99 11.06 7.45
C VAL A 188 4.03 12.03 8.02
N TYR A 189 4.94 12.53 7.19
CA TYR A 189 5.97 13.49 7.59
C TYR A 189 5.56 14.94 7.34
N GLU A 190 4.86 15.21 6.23
CA GLU A 190 4.44 16.55 5.81
C GLU A 190 3.29 17.09 6.68
N ASP A 191 2.32 16.24 7.03
CA ASP A 191 1.09 16.63 7.74
C ASP A 191 1.09 16.23 9.23
N MET A 192 2.11 15.49 9.69
CA MET A 192 2.39 15.23 11.10
C MET A 192 3.86 15.56 11.40
N PRO A 193 4.19 16.84 11.67
CA PRO A 193 5.57 17.28 11.87
C PRO A 193 6.32 16.50 12.94
N GLU A 194 5.61 16.00 13.97
CA GLU A 194 6.15 15.09 14.99
C GLU A 194 6.91 13.93 14.38
N SER A 195 6.40 13.32 13.32
CA SER A 195 7.02 12.16 12.66
C SER A 195 8.35 12.52 11.99
N SER A 196 8.63 13.80 11.76
CA SER A 196 9.90 14.28 11.20
C SER A 196 11.00 14.51 12.24
N TRP A 197 10.67 14.67 13.53
CA TRP A 197 11.66 14.89 14.60
C TRP A 197 11.60 13.86 15.74
N ASP A 198 10.49 13.14 15.89
CA ASP A 198 10.36 11.96 16.74
C ASP A 198 10.46 10.67 15.91
N VAL A 199 11.69 10.13 15.87
CA VAL A 199 11.99 8.87 15.18
C VAL A 199 11.29 7.67 15.83
N GLN A 200 10.82 7.77 17.07
CA GLN A 200 10.15 6.65 17.74
C GLN A 200 8.77 6.41 17.15
N THR A 201 7.96 7.46 16.98
CA THR A 201 6.59 7.34 16.47
C THR A 201 6.55 6.76 15.05
N ALA A 202 7.34 7.30 14.12
CA ALA A 202 7.40 6.78 12.75
C ALA A 202 7.91 5.33 12.69
N ARG A 203 8.99 5.02 13.43
CA ARG A 203 9.54 3.66 13.48
C ARG A 203 8.57 2.65 14.09
N GLU A 204 7.90 2.98 15.20
CA GLU A 204 6.88 2.11 15.83
C GLU A 204 5.74 1.82 14.85
N TYR A 205 5.25 2.84 14.13
CA TYR A 205 4.24 2.67 13.09
C TYR A 205 4.70 1.66 12.01
N HIS A 206 5.89 1.84 11.43
CA HIS A 206 6.40 0.93 10.40
C HIS A 206 6.65 -0.48 10.91
N ILE A 207 7.20 -0.63 12.12
CA ILE A 207 7.44 -1.95 12.71
C ILE A 207 6.13 -2.69 12.95
N HIS A 208 5.11 -2.01 13.49
CA HIS A 208 3.86 -2.69 13.77
C HIS A 208 3.11 -3.09 12.48
N LEU A 209 3.14 -2.22 11.47
CA LEU A 209 2.66 -2.51 10.12
C LEU A 209 3.38 -3.72 9.52
N ALA A 210 4.71 -3.76 9.60
CA ALA A 210 5.55 -4.87 9.13
C ALA A 210 5.20 -6.20 9.79
N GLN A 211 5.03 -6.18 11.12
CA GLN A 211 4.75 -7.37 11.91
C GLN A 211 3.35 -7.93 11.62
N GLY A 212 2.34 -7.06 11.47
CA GLY A 212 0.99 -7.48 11.07
C GLY A 212 0.99 -8.13 9.70
N ALA A 213 1.68 -7.52 8.73
CA ALA A 213 1.85 -8.05 7.39
C ALA A 213 2.54 -9.43 7.39
N LYS A 214 3.62 -9.56 8.17
CA LYS A 214 4.38 -10.80 8.31
C LYS A 214 3.53 -11.93 8.90
N GLN A 215 2.73 -11.63 9.92
CA GLN A 215 1.85 -12.61 10.56
C GLN A 215 0.77 -13.11 9.61
N ALA A 216 0.22 -12.23 8.78
CA ALA A 216 -0.82 -12.60 7.80
C ALA A 216 -0.26 -13.17 6.49
N GLY A 217 1.05 -13.10 6.26
CA GLY A 217 1.68 -13.48 4.99
C GLY A 217 1.26 -12.57 3.84
N VAL A 218 1.18 -11.26 4.09
CA VAL A 218 0.83 -10.21 3.12
C VAL A 218 2.09 -9.38 2.84
N LYS A 219 2.39 -9.15 1.56
CA LYS A 219 3.52 -8.27 1.17
C LYS A 219 3.09 -6.82 1.18
N ILE A 220 4.06 -5.92 1.28
CA ILE A 220 3.83 -4.48 1.25
C ILE A 220 4.53 -3.83 0.06
N ILE A 221 3.84 -2.89 -0.57
CA ILE A 221 4.41 -1.88 -1.46
C ILE A 221 4.43 -0.56 -0.69
N TYR A 222 5.54 0.15 -0.67
CA TYR A 222 5.58 1.54 -0.21
C TYR A 222 5.31 2.49 -1.37
N CYS A 223 4.34 3.38 -1.19
CA CYS A 223 4.00 4.44 -2.15
C CYS A 223 4.24 5.82 -1.53
N MET A 224 4.75 6.72 -2.36
CA MET A 224 5.30 8.03 -1.96
C MET A 224 6.28 7.98 -0.77
N PRO A 225 7.24 7.02 -0.70
CA PRO A 225 8.16 6.96 0.42
C PRO A 225 9.16 8.12 0.39
N LEU A 226 9.55 8.59 1.57
CA LEU A 226 10.72 9.43 1.77
C LEU A 226 11.94 8.58 2.13
N ASN A 227 13.11 9.22 2.22
CA ASN A 227 14.36 8.54 2.60
C ASN A 227 14.27 7.76 3.93
N PRO A 228 13.59 8.26 4.99
CA PRO A 228 13.40 7.49 6.22
C PRO A 228 12.65 6.17 5.99
N ASP A 229 11.57 6.16 5.21
CA ASP A 229 10.80 4.94 4.89
C ASP A 229 11.67 3.88 4.22
N ILE A 230 12.53 4.30 3.28
CA ILE A 230 13.46 3.40 2.58
C ILE A 230 14.43 2.75 3.58
N MET A 231 14.93 3.53 4.54
CA MET A 231 15.82 3.03 5.59
C MET A 231 15.10 2.07 6.55
N GLU A 232 13.85 2.35 6.89
CA GLU A 232 13.00 1.47 7.72
C GLU A 232 12.79 0.09 7.08
N THR A 233 12.92 -0.05 5.76
CA THR A 233 12.85 -1.38 5.11
C THR A 233 13.96 -2.33 5.56
N LEU A 234 15.04 -1.85 6.19
CA LEU A 234 16.04 -2.71 6.80
C LEU A 234 15.45 -3.56 7.93
N GLU A 235 14.47 -3.03 8.66
CA GLU A 235 13.73 -3.73 9.72
C GLU A 235 12.40 -4.32 9.20
N ASN A 236 11.74 -3.61 8.28
CA ASN A 236 10.51 -4.08 7.64
C ASN A 236 10.81 -5.01 6.45
N THR A 237 10.99 -6.29 6.76
CA THR A 237 11.25 -7.34 5.76
C THR A 237 10.04 -7.73 4.89
N GLN A 238 8.84 -7.17 5.15
CA GLN A 238 7.65 -7.42 4.33
C GLN A 238 7.45 -6.38 3.22
N VAL A 239 8.27 -5.32 3.18
CA VAL A 239 8.31 -4.40 2.05
C VAL A 239 9.12 -5.03 0.92
N HIS A 240 8.42 -5.40 -0.15
CA HIS A 240 9.02 -6.06 -1.31
C HIS A 240 9.25 -5.09 -2.47
N TYR A 241 8.44 -4.03 -2.54
CA TYR A 241 8.48 -3.04 -3.62
C TYR A 241 8.28 -1.64 -3.07
N MET A 242 8.75 -0.67 -3.83
CA MET A 242 8.53 0.74 -3.56
C MET A 242 8.33 1.49 -4.87
N ARG A 243 7.48 2.51 -4.83
CA ARG A 243 7.44 3.52 -5.89
C ARG A 243 8.64 4.45 -5.77
N VAL A 244 9.13 4.89 -6.92
CA VAL A 244 10.35 5.72 -7.06
C VAL A 244 10.10 7.00 -7.83
N SER A 245 8.84 7.29 -8.15
CA SER A 245 8.38 8.50 -8.81
C SER A 245 6.97 8.85 -8.35
N ASP A 246 6.59 10.09 -8.59
CA ASP A 246 5.22 10.56 -8.47
C ASP A 246 4.28 9.90 -9.49
N ASP A 247 2.99 10.19 -9.37
CA ASP A 247 1.92 9.57 -10.15
C ASP A 247 2.08 9.77 -11.65
N TYR A 248 1.75 8.73 -12.41
CA TYR A 248 1.93 8.73 -13.86
C TYR A 248 1.10 9.84 -14.53
N SER A 249 -0.13 10.09 -14.08
CA SER A 249 -1.00 11.11 -14.68
C SER A 249 -0.70 12.54 -14.25
N GLU A 250 0.00 12.77 -13.15
CA GLU A 250 0.45 14.12 -12.78
C GLU A 250 1.58 14.63 -13.70
N ASN A 251 2.22 13.71 -14.43
CA ASN A 251 3.32 13.99 -15.35
C ASN A 251 2.89 14.25 -16.81
N ILE A 252 1.60 14.40 -17.11
CA ILE A 252 1.13 14.66 -18.49
C ILE A 252 1.27 16.14 -18.89
N ASN A 253 1.71 17.02 -17.98
CA ASN A 253 1.96 18.46 -18.27
C ASN A 253 3.32 18.99 -17.77
N GLN A 254 4.38 18.17 -17.70
CA GLN A 254 5.76 18.66 -17.50
C GLN A 254 6.62 18.52 -18.76
#